data_AF-A0A8C4Q147-F1
#
_entry.id   AF-A0A8C4Q147-F1
#
_cell.length_a   1.000
_cell.length_b   1.000
_cell.length_c   1.000
_cell.angle_alpha   90.00
_cell.angle_beta   90.00
_cell.angle_gamma   90.00
#
_symmetry.space_group_name_H-M   'P 1'
#
loop_
_entity.id
_entity.type
_entity.pdbx_description
1 polymer ?
#
loop_
_entity_poly.entity_id
_entity_poly.type
_entity_poly.pdbx_seq_one_letter_code
_entity_poly.pdbx_strand_id
1 'polypeptide(L)'
;MIGTQHLSSTDISRISHILYFCHSQIFKFEVQPKELVAGHSASISCSTNDEPETENLTILCQAVSTQSLINSHIGKHIAQINFTVSFQHDNITCLCCPDMNDTKKCGKKHFVHRIKYSPRNTQIYKGEQEGNRTIICETDSDPPANLTWERVEKPNEDVKSCININRCVLVLDPKWPDELKWYSCLANNGIGEERNSLPHGE
;
A
#
# COMPACT_ATOMS: atom_id res chain seq x y z
N MET A 1 -37.94 66.40 -4.96
CA MET A 1 -37.23 66.40 -3.67
C MET A 1 -37.26 65.00 -3.11
N ILE A 2 -36.10 64.35 -3.09
CA ILE A 2 -35.90 62.98 -2.64
C ILE A 2 -35.83 63.03 -1.12
N GLY A 3 -36.82 62.47 -0.44
CA GLY A 3 -36.79 62.31 1.01
C GLY A 3 -36.05 61.02 1.36
N THR A 4 -34.79 61.15 1.76
CA THR A 4 -34.00 60.09 2.37
C THR A 4 -34.60 59.71 3.72
N GLN A 5 -35.29 58.57 3.81
CA GLN A 5 -35.62 57.98 5.10
C GLN A 5 -34.43 57.17 5.60
N HIS A 6 -33.89 57.64 6.71
CA HIS A 6 -32.83 57.05 7.51
C HIS A 6 -33.31 55.71 8.07
N LEU A 7 -32.72 54.60 7.62
CA LEU A 7 -32.90 53.30 8.27
C LEU A 7 -32.24 53.36 9.66
N SER A 8 -32.98 52.98 10.69
CA SER A 8 -32.51 52.94 12.07
C SER A 8 -31.60 51.73 12.29
N SER A 9 -30.61 51.90 13.16
CA SER A 9 -29.56 50.92 13.53
C SER A 9 -30.08 49.61 14.15
N THR A 10 -31.39 49.42 14.29
CA THR A 10 -31.99 48.23 14.91
C THR A 10 -32.55 47.19 13.93
N ASP A 11 -32.52 47.44 12.62
CA ASP A 11 -32.90 46.46 11.60
C ASP A 11 -31.72 45.66 11.01
N ILE A 12 -30.47 46.03 11.34
CA ILE A 12 -29.25 45.31 10.89
C ILE A 12 -28.92 44.13 11.83
N SER A 13 -29.42 44.13 13.07
CA SER A 13 -29.17 43.07 14.05
C SER A 13 -30.01 41.80 13.87
N ARG A 14 -31.03 41.84 12.99
CA ARG A 14 -31.86 40.66 12.66
C ARG A 14 -31.46 39.96 11.37
N ILE A 15 -30.58 40.56 10.55
CA ILE A 15 -30.10 39.98 9.29
C ILE A 15 -28.73 39.28 9.47
N SER A 16 -28.05 39.49 10.61
CA SER A 16 -26.73 38.90 10.90
C SER A 16 -26.75 37.50 11.56
N HIS A 17 -27.93 36.94 11.85
CA HIS A 17 -28.08 35.61 12.46
C HIS A 17 -28.65 34.54 11.50
N ILE A 18 -28.52 34.76 10.19
CA ILE A 18 -28.68 33.70 9.19
C ILE A 18 -27.44 33.70 8.28
N LEU A 19 -26.25 33.76 8.90
CA LEU A 19 -25.13 33.02 8.33
C LEU A 19 -25.42 31.56 8.67
N TYR A 20 -26.08 30.86 7.75
CA TYR A 20 -26.02 29.41 7.69
C TYR A 20 -24.53 29.04 7.68
N PHE A 21 -23.98 28.74 8.85
CA PHE A 21 -22.80 27.91 8.93
C PHE A 21 -23.21 26.59 8.31
N CYS A 22 -22.90 26.41 7.03
CA CYS A 22 -22.83 25.11 6.42
C CYS A 22 -21.60 24.42 7.04
N HIS A 23 -21.71 24.01 8.32
CA HIS A 23 -20.76 23.09 8.93
C HIS A 23 -20.93 21.75 8.19
N SER A 24 -20.25 21.62 7.07
CA SER A 24 -20.01 20.31 6.48
C SER A 24 -19.13 19.56 7.46
N GLN A 25 -19.63 18.50 8.09
CA GLN A 25 -18.80 17.66 8.96
C GLN A 25 -17.52 17.26 8.25
N ILE A 26 -16.38 17.69 8.78
CA ILE A 26 -15.07 17.42 8.17
C ILE A 26 -14.50 16.15 8.79
N PHE A 27 -14.56 15.06 8.03
CA PHE A 27 -13.91 13.81 8.39
C PHE A 27 -12.45 13.81 7.92
N LYS A 28 -11.53 13.59 8.84
CA LYS A 28 -10.11 13.43 8.58
C LYS A 28 -9.74 11.95 8.65
N PHE A 29 -9.20 11.42 7.57
CA PHE A 29 -8.73 10.04 7.50
C PHE A 29 -7.20 9.99 7.52
N GLU A 30 -6.63 9.05 8.27
CA GLU A 30 -5.19 8.81 8.35
C GLU A 30 -4.90 7.31 8.25
N VAL A 31 -3.76 6.99 7.62
CA VAL A 31 -3.23 5.62 7.53
C VAL A 31 -1.86 5.62 8.17
N GLN A 32 -1.60 4.66 9.05
CA GLN A 32 -0.33 4.51 9.74
C GLN A 32 0.15 3.06 9.67
N PRO A 33 1.40 2.79 9.23
CA PRO A 33 2.35 3.75 8.66
C PRO A 33 1.92 4.28 7.27
N LYS A 34 2.57 5.36 6.81
CA LYS A 34 2.32 5.96 5.48
C LYS A 34 2.66 5.00 4.33
N GLU A 35 3.68 4.18 4.52
CA GLU A 35 4.07 3.14 3.57
C GLU A 35 3.63 1.78 4.10
N LEU A 36 2.83 1.06 3.33
CA LEU A 36 2.28 -0.23 3.73
C LEU A 36 3.14 -1.37 3.22
N VAL A 37 3.51 -2.29 4.11
CA VAL A 37 4.34 -3.46 3.81
C VAL A 37 3.57 -4.73 4.14
N ALA A 38 3.47 -5.67 3.20
CA ALA A 38 2.77 -6.94 3.42
C ALA A 38 3.30 -7.68 4.67
N GLY A 39 2.40 -8.32 5.40
CA GLY A 39 2.68 -9.02 6.66
C GLY A 39 2.85 -8.11 7.88
N HIS A 40 2.97 -6.79 7.71
CA HIS A 40 3.08 -5.84 8.82
C HIS A 40 1.71 -5.33 9.27
N SER A 41 1.62 -4.91 10.52
CA SER A 41 0.43 -4.27 11.06
C SER A 41 0.33 -2.82 10.60
N ALA A 42 -0.88 -2.42 10.22
CA ALA A 42 -1.21 -1.04 9.90
C ALA A 42 -2.56 -0.67 10.53
N SER A 43 -2.85 0.63 10.57
CA SER A 43 -4.12 1.15 11.01
C SER A 43 -4.66 2.21 10.06
N ILE A 44 -6.00 2.28 10.00
CA ILE A 44 -6.71 3.38 9.37
C ILE A 44 -7.58 4.01 10.44
N SER A 45 -7.43 5.30 10.63
CA SER A 45 -8.26 6.08 11.54
C SER A 45 -9.10 7.10 10.78
N CYS A 46 -10.26 7.38 11.32
CA CYS A 46 -11.10 8.50 10.95
C CYS A 46 -11.39 9.32 12.20
N SER A 47 -11.26 10.64 12.08
CA SER A 47 -11.59 11.59 13.13
C SER A 47 -12.49 12.71 12.59
N THR A 48 -13.25 13.34 13.46
CA THR A 48 -14.01 14.55 13.13
C THR A 48 -13.61 15.67 14.08
N ASN A 49 -13.47 16.88 13.54
CA ASN A 49 -13.22 18.09 14.34
C ASN A 49 -14.50 18.73 14.83
N ASP A 50 -15.64 18.31 14.29
CA ASP A 50 -16.94 18.80 14.75
C ASP A 50 -17.22 18.20 16.12
N GLU A 51 -17.70 19.03 17.03
CA GLU A 51 -18.43 18.58 18.21
C GLU A 51 -19.87 18.25 17.79
N PRO A 52 -20.23 16.96 17.73
CA PRO A 52 -21.38 16.49 18.43
C PRO A 52 -20.87 16.00 19.78
N GLU A 53 -21.29 16.59 20.89
CA GLU A 53 -20.86 16.19 22.24
C GLU A 53 -21.08 14.69 22.56
N THR A 54 -21.68 13.88 21.68
CA THR A 54 -22.13 12.52 22.00
C THR A 54 -22.11 11.48 20.87
N GLU A 55 -21.70 11.78 19.63
CA GLU A 55 -21.82 10.79 18.56
C GLU A 55 -20.57 9.91 18.41
N ASN A 56 -20.79 8.60 18.56
CA ASN A 56 -19.79 7.60 18.24
C ASN A 56 -19.57 7.54 16.73
N LEU A 57 -18.32 7.54 16.29
CA LEU A 57 -17.99 7.29 14.89
C LEU A 57 -17.84 5.80 14.64
N THR A 58 -18.33 5.34 13.49
CA THR A 58 -18.07 4.02 12.95
C THR A 58 -17.24 4.17 11.68
N ILE A 59 -16.13 3.46 11.59
CA ILE A 59 -15.33 3.35 10.37
C ILE A 59 -15.54 1.98 9.73
N LEU A 60 -15.70 1.95 8.40
CA LEU A 60 -15.80 0.75 7.60
C LEU A 60 -14.87 0.88 6.39
N CYS A 61 -13.92 -0.03 6.24
CA CYS A 61 -13.03 -0.06 5.09
C CYS A 61 -13.16 -1.37 4.32
N GLN A 62 -13.13 -1.26 3.00
CA GLN A 62 -13.25 -2.36 2.06
C GLN A 62 -12.14 -2.26 1.01
N ALA A 63 -11.40 -3.36 0.83
CA ALA A 63 -10.50 -3.50 -0.31
C ALA A 63 -11.35 -3.77 -1.56
N VAL A 64 -11.10 -3.01 -2.64
CA VAL A 64 -11.90 -3.09 -3.87
C VAL A 64 -11.74 -4.45 -4.57
N SER A 65 -10.57 -5.08 -4.43
CA SER A 65 -10.20 -6.33 -5.11
C SER A 65 -10.90 -7.57 -4.54
N THR A 66 -11.21 -7.61 -3.24
CA THR A 66 -11.71 -8.82 -2.56
C THR A 66 -13.02 -8.62 -1.82
N GLN A 67 -13.54 -7.39 -1.73
CA GLN A 67 -14.68 -7.02 -0.89
C GLN A 67 -14.54 -7.43 0.59
N SER A 68 -13.34 -7.80 1.05
CA SER A 68 -13.11 -8.23 2.43
C SER A 68 -13.22 -7.03 3.38
N LEU A 69 -14.07 -7.14 4.39
CA LEU A 69 -14.17 -6.14 5.45
C LEU A 69 -12.87 -6.11 6.27
N ILE A 70 -12.28 -4.94 6.41
CA ILE A 70 -11.02 -4.75 7.14
C ILE A 70 -11.26 -4.61 8.66
N ASN A 71 -12.47 -4.20 9.10
CA ASN A 71 -13.10 -4.29 10.43
C ASN A 71 -14.09 -3.12 10.64
N SER A 72 -14.83 -3.12 11.76
CA SER A 72 -15.63 -2.00 12.27
C SER A 72 -15.18 -1.66 13.69
N HIS A 73 -14.97 -0.37 13.98
CA HIS A 73 -14.66 0.11 15.33
C HIS A 73 -15.46 1.36 15.64
N ILE A 74 -15.88 1.46 16.90
CA ILE A 74 -16.69 2.55 17.45
C ILE A 74 -15.83 3.37 18.40
N GLY A 75 -15.71 4.69 18.19
CA GLY A 75 -15.01 5.55 19.13
C GLY A 75 -15.54 6.97 19.16
N LYS A 76 -15.37 7.63 20.31
CA LYS A 76 -15.80 9.02 20.52
C LYS A 76 -14.83 9.94 19.77
N HIS A 77 -15.32 10.70 18.80
CA HIS A 77 -14.55 11.57 17.88
C HIS A 77 -13.52 10.88 16.97
N ILE A 78 -13.01 9.70 17.32
CA ILE A 78 -12.02 8.94 16.53
C ILE A 78 -12.41 7.47 16.48
N ALA A 79 -12.51 6.90 15.28
CA ALA A 79 -12.67 5.47 15.03
C ALA A 79 -11.43 4.93 14.31
N GLN A 80 -10.92 3.77 14.71
CA GLN A 80 -9.69 3.19 14.13
C GLN A 80 -9.82 1.69 13.93
N ILE A 81 -9.36 1.21 12.78
CA ILE A 81 -9.20 -0.23 12.50
C ILE A 81 -7.73 -0.57 12.42
N ASN A 82 -7.36 -1.70 13.02
CA ASN A 82 -6.04 -2.29 12.87
C ASN A 82 -6.17 -3.54 12.00
N PHE A 83 -5.21 -3.75 11.11
CA PHE A 83 -5.19 -4.88 10.20
C PHE A 83 -3.76 -5.28 9.86
N THR A 84 -3.59 -6.53 9.44
CA THR A 84 -2.33 -7.00 8.85
C THR A 84 -2.39 -6.74 7.34
N VAL A 85 -1.43 -5.96 6.83
CA VAL A 85 -1.36 -5.61 5.40
C VAL A 85 -1.15 -6.89 4.59
N SER A 86 -1.90 -7.05 3.50
CA SER A 86 -1.77 -8.16 2.56
C SER A 86 -1.78 -7.58 1.15
N PHE A 87 -1.26 -8.31 0.16
CA PHE A 87 -1.30 -7.87 -1.25
C PHE A 87 -2.74 -7.67 -1.78
N GLN A 88 -3.76 -8.18 -1.07
CA GLN A 88 -5.15 -7.98 -1.41
C GLN A 88 -5.66 -6.59 -1.01
N HIS A 89 -5.00 -5.91 -0.07
CA HIS A 89 -5.38 -4.58 0.39
C HIS A 89 -4.99 -3.44 -0.60
N ASP A 90 -4.85 -3.75 -1.89
CA ASP A 90 -4.71 -2.73 -2.93
C ASP A 90 -6.03 -1.97 -3.10
N ASN A 91 -5.92 -0.64 -3.27
CA ASN A 91 -7.05 0.28 -3.41
C ASN A 91 -8.14 0.11 -2.32
N ILE A 92 -7.92 0.73 -1.17
CA ILE A 92 -8.86 0.66 -0.03
C ILE A 92 -9.84 1.83 -0.09
N THR A 93 -11.13 1.56 0.05
CA THR A 93 -12.16 2.59 0.25
C THR A 93 -12.68 2.53 1.67
N CYS A 94 -12.67 3.66 2.36
CA CYS A 94 -13.18 3.80 3.72
C CYS A 94 -14.37 4.75 3.78
N LEU A 95 -15.36 4.37 4.58
CA LEU A 95 -16.49 5.17 5.00
C LEU A 95 -16.36 5.43 6.50
N CYS A 96 -16.70 6.65 6.92
CA CYS A 96 -16.70 7.04 8.32
C CYS A 96 -17.99 7.79 8.62
N CYS A 97 -18.77 7.26 9.54
CA CYS A 97 -20.15 7.65 9.74
C CYS A 97 -20.48 7.75 11.24
N PRO A 98 -21.16 8.82 11.68
CA PRO A 98 -21.83 8.81 12.98
C PRO A 98 -23.00 7.81 13.01
N ASP A 99 -23.72 7.69 11.88
CA ASP A 99 -24.78 6.70 11.66
C ASP A 99 -24.60 6.02 10.31
N MET A 100 -24.35 4.71 10.32
CA MET A 100 -24.18 3.90 9.11
C MET A 100 -25.47 3.75 8.29
N ASN A 101 -26.64 4.06 8.85
CA ASN A 101 -27.91 4.03 8.14
C ASN A 101 -28.14 5.26 7.26
N ASP A 102 -27.47 6.38 7.56
CA ASP A 102 -27.55 7.63 6.77
C ASP A 102 -26.21 7.95 6.12
N THR A 103 -25.92 7.25 5.02
CA THR A 103 -24.65 7.37 4.29
C THR A 103 -24.36 8.78 3.74
N LYS A 104 -25.36 9.67 3.68
CA LYS A 104 -25.19 11.06 3.24
C LYS A 104 -24.41 11.91 4.25
N LYS A 105 -24.40 11.51 5.52
CA LYS A 105 -23.64 12.17 6.59
C LYS A 105 -22.23 11.62 6.77
N CYS A 106 -21.83 10.65 5.94
CA CYS A 106 -20.54 9.99 6.07
C CYS A 106 -19.44 10.68 5.28
N GLY A 107 -18.24 10.69 5.84
CA GLY A 107 -17.02 10.91 5.09
C GLY A 107 -16.66 9.68 4.27
N LYS A 108 -16.10 9.89 3.08
CA LYS A 108 -15.56 8.83 2.22
C LYS A 108 -14.13 9.14 1.81
N LYS A 109 -13.23 8.17 1.92
CA LYS A 109 -11.84 8.29 1.44
C LYS A 109 -11.44 7.09 0.62
N HIS A 110 -10.80 7.36 -0.51
CA HIS A 110 -10.13 6.37 -1.34
C HIS A 110 -8.62 6.47 -1.09
N PHE A 111 -8.01 5.33 -0.76
CA PHE A 111 -6.60 5.18 -0.52
C PHE A 111 -5.98 4.32 -1.63
N VAL A 112 -5.14 4.95 -2.45
CA VAL A 112 -4.32 4.26 -3.46
C VAL A 112 -2.94 4.06 -2.85
N HIS A 113 -2.74 2.93 -2.17
CA HIS A 113 -1.44 2.55 -1.62
C HIS A 113 -0.85 1.40 -2.41
N ARG A 114 0.35 1.61 -2.97
CA ARG A 114 1.16 0.51 -3.48
C ARG A 114 1.74 -0.23 -2.29
N ILE A 115 1.25 -1.44 -2.07
CA ILE A 115 1.72 -2.30 -0.99
C ILE A 115 3.08 -2.83 -1.39
N LYS A 116 4.09 -2.53 -0.56
CA LYS A 116 5.42 -3.08 -0.74
C LYS A 116 5.49 -4.49 -0.16
N TYR A 117 6.28 -5.37 -0.76
CA TYR A 117 6.43 -6.76 -0.33
C TYR A 117 7.83 -7.28 -0.65
N SER A 118 8.30 -8.22 0.17
CA SER A 118 9.57 -8.92 -0.08
C SER A 118 9.51 -9.73 -1.38
N PRO A 119 10.66 -10.06 -1.98
CA PRO A 119 10.71 -10.94 -3.15
C PRO A 119 10.00 -12.26 -2.88
N ARG A 120 9.25 -12.74 -3.88
CA ARG A 120 8.53 -14.01 -3.85
C ARG A 120 8.50 -14.65 -5.22
N ASN A 121 8.26 -15.97 -5.26
CA ASN A 121 8.21 -16.74 -6.49
C ASN A 121 9.48 -16.58 -7.32
N THR A 122 10.64 -16.47 -6.66
CA THR A 122 11.93 -16.39 -7.33
C THR A 122 12.17 -17.66 -8.10
N GLN A 123 12.33 -17.55 -9.42
CA GLN A 123 12.43 -18.67 -10.33
C GLN A 123 13.71 -18.57 -11.15
N ILE A 124 14.26 -19.74 -11.46
CA ILE A 124 15.43 -19.86 -12.33
C ILE A 124 15.04 -20.68 -13.55
N TYR A 125 15.35 -20.16 -14.73
CA TYR A 125 15.12 -20.83 -16.00
C TYR A 125 16.39 -20.86 -16.83
N LYS A 126 16.48 -21.85 -17.72
CA LYS A 126 17.51 -21.89 -18.75
C LYS A 126 17.05 -21.08 -19.96
N GLY A 127 17.98 -20.41 -20.62
CA GLY A 127 17.73 -19.69 -21.86
C GLY A 127 18.91 -19.79 -22.80
N GLU A 128 18.73 -19.25 -23.99
CA GLU A 128 19.79 -19.11 -24.99
C GLU A 128 19.71 -17.70 -25.57
N GLN A 129 20.83 -17.00 -25.60
CA GLN A 129 20.93 -15.64 -26.13
C GLN A 129 22.15 -15.57 -27.05
N GLU A 130 21.92 -15.24 -28.32
CA GLU A 130 22.98 -15.07 -29.33
C GLU A 130 23.89 -16.31 -29.47
N GLY A 131 23.33 -17.52 -29.31
CA GLY A 131 24.07 -18.79 -29.36
C GLY A 131 24.84 -19.14 -28.09
N ASN A 132 24.75 -18.31 -27.04
CA ASN A 132 25.30 -18.61 -25.72
C ASN A 132 24.24 -19.20 -24.80
N ARG A 133 24.62 -20.23 -24.03
CA ARG A 133 23.79 -20.78 -22.95
C ARG A 133 23.68 -19.75 -21.82
N THR A 134 22.46 -19.54 -21.32
CA THR A 134 22.18 -18.59 -20.23
C THR A 134 21.31 -19.22 -19.16
N ILE A 135 21.41 -18.70 -17.94
CA ILE A 135 20.40 -18.89 -16.90
C ILE A 135 19.82 -17.54 -16.51
N ILE A 136 18.52 -17.52 -16.23
CA ILE A 136 17.76 -16.31 -15.97
C ILE A 136 17.10 -16.49 -14.62
N CYS A 137 17.29 -15.51 -13.74
CA CYS A 137 16.58 -15.42 -12.46
C CYS A 137 15.54 -14.32 -12.57
N GLU A 138 14.30 -14.61 -12.17
CA GLU A 138 13.23 -13.62 -12.06
C GLU A 138 12.55 -13.73 -10.71
N THR A 139 12.06 -12.61 -10.19
CA THR A 139 11.33 -12.57 -8.92
C THR A 139 10.18 -11.57 -9.01
N ASP A 140 9.10 -11.83 -8.27
CA ASP A 140 8.03 -10.86 -8.05
C ASP A 140 8.35 -10.05 -6.79
N SER A 141 8.55 -8.74 -6.92
CA SER A 141 8.84 -7.86 -5.80
C SER A 141 8.46 -6.39 -6.07
N ASP A 142 8.05 -5.68 -5.03
CA ASP A 142 7.87 -4.22 -5.01
C ASP A 142 8.39 -3.66 -3.67
N PRO A 143 9.42 -2.78 -3.66
CA PRO A 143 10.19 -2.26 -4.79
C PRO A 143 10.94 -3.36 -5.56
N PRO A 144 11.42 -3.07 -6.78
CA PRO A 144 12.24 -4.00 -7.53
C PRO A 144 13.44 -4.50 -6.73
N ALA A 145 13.68 -5.80 -6.77
CA ALA A 145 14.78 -6.45 -6.10
C ALA A 145 16.11 -6.28 -6.84
N ASN A 146 17.17 -6.27 -6.04
CA ASN A 146 18.51 -6.59 -6.51
C ASN A 146 18.65 -8.10 -6.55
N LEU A 147 19.12 -8.60 -7.69
CA LEU A 147 19.34 -10.02 -7.93
C LEU A 147 20.83 -10.30 -7.98
N THR A 148 21.25 -11.33 -7.26
CA THR A 148 22.65 -11.75 -7.18
C THR A 148 22.77 -13.22 -7.52
N TRP A 149 23.55 -13.52 -8.54
CA TRP A 149 23.98 -14.89 -8.86
C TRP A 149 25.21 -15.26 -8.05
N GLU A 150 25.19 -16.42 -7.42
CA GLU A 150 26.30 -16.97 -6.64
C GLU A 150 26.55 -18.42 -7.03
N ARG A 151 27.83 -18.82 -7.00
CA ARG A 151 28.20 -20.23 -7.06
C ARG A 151 28.08 -20.86 -5.68
N VAL A 152 27.39 -21.98 -5.61
CA VAL A 152 27.16 -22.76 -4.38
C VAL A 152 28.48 -23.29 -3.82
N GLU A 153 29.38 -23.82 -4.66
CA GLU A 153 30.66 -24.39 -4.22
C GLU A 153 31.71 -23.33 -3.86
N LYS A 154 31.56 -22.13 -4.43
CA LYS A 154 32.49 -21.01 -4.25
C LYS A 154 31.73 -19.70 -4.00
N PRO A 155 31.09 -19.58 -2.83
CA PRO A 155 30.40 -18.35 -2.49
C PRO A 155 31.40 -17.18 -2.55
N ASN A 156 30.97 -16.08 -3.17
CA ASN A 156 31.72 -14.81 -3.33
C ASN A 156 32.77 -14.72 -4.45
N GLU A 157 33.11 -15.80 -5.16
CA GLU A 157 34.17 -15.74 -6.21
C GLU A 157 33.61 -15.38 -7.60
N ASP A 158 32.40 -15.87 -7.94
CA ASP A 158 31.76 -15.69 -9.26
C ASP A 158 30.38 -15.01 -9.11
N VAL A 159 30.37 -13.75 -8.69
CA VAL A 159 29.14 -12.99 -8.40
C VAL A 159 28.74 -12.11 -9.59
N LYS A 160 27.55 -12.34 -10.15
CA LYS A 160 26.90 -11.38 -11.05
C LYS A 160 25.73 -10.71 -10.34
N SER A 161 25.76 -9.39 -10.26
CA SER A 161 24.66 -8.60 -9.67
C SER A 161 23.90 -7.83 -10.74
N CYS A 162 22.59 -7.86 -10.64
CA CYS A 162 21.66 -7.06 -11.41
C CYS A 162 20.87 -6.18 -10.43
N ILE A 163 20.96 -4.85 -10.60
CA ILE A 163 20.45 -3.89 -9.62
C ILE A 163 19.15 -3.28 -10.14
N ASN A 164 18.12 -3.22 -9.29
CA ASN A 164 16.80 -2.62 -9.56
C ASN A 164 16.08 -3.19 -10.80
N ILE A 165 16.34 -4.45 -11.15
CA ILE A 165 15.69 -5.15 -12.25
C ILE A 165 15.31 -6.54 -11.75
N ASN A 166 14.01 -6.80 -11.58
CA ASN A 166 13.44 -8.08 -11.13
C ASN A 166 13.78 -9.31 -12.02
N ARG A 167 14.74 -9.16 -12.94
CA ARG A 167 15.23 -10.15 -13.88
C ARG A 167 16.76 -10.02 -14.03
N CYS A 168 17.49 -11.11 -13.86
CA CYS A 168 18.95 -11.15 -13.99
C CYS A 168 19.41 -12.33 -14.85
N VAL A 169 20.06 -12.03 -15.97
CA VAL A 169 20.57 -13.02 -16.92
C VAL A 169 22.04 -13.29 -16.63
N LEU A 170 22.46 -14.53 -16.44
CA LEU A 170 23.85 -14.97 -16.39
C LEU A 170 24.18 -15.76 -17.66
N VAL A 171 25.23 -15.34 -18.37
CA VAL A 171 25.77 -16.10 -19.51
C VAL A 171 26.72 -17.14 -18.96
N LEU A 172 26.51 -18.40 -19.29
CA LEU A 172 27.35 -19.50 -18.84
C LEU A 172 28.59 -19.59 -19.73
N ASP A 173 29.76 -19.78 -19.12
CA ASP A 173 30.97 -20.02 -19.89
C ASP A 173 30.87 -21.41 -20.56
N PRO A 174 31.06 -21.49 -21.90
CA PRO A 174 30.94 -22.74 -22.66
C PRO A 174 31.89 -23.85 -22.19
N LYS A 175 32.96 -23.51 -21.46
CA LYS A 175 33.88 -24.48 -20.86
C LYS A 175 33.26 -25.31 -19.73
N TRP A 176 32.13 -24.88 -19.18
CA TRP A 176 31.48 -25.55 -18.05
C TRP A 176 30.37 -26.48 -18.56
N PRO A 177 30.57 -27.80 -18.49
CA PRO A 177 29.59 -28.76 -18.99
C PRO A 177 28.49 -28.98 -17.95
N ASP A 178 27.36 -28.30 -18.11
CA ASP A 178 26.07 -28.65 -17.48
C ASP A 178 26.01 -28.73 -15.94
N GLU A 179 26.86 -28.00 -15.22
CA GLU A 179 26.76 -27.91 -13.76
C GLU A 179 25.84 -26.76 -13.31
N LEU A 180 24.67 -26.69 -13.93
CA LEU A 180 23.56 -25.82 -13.55
C LEU A 180 23.18 -25.94 -12.06
N LYS A 181 23.55 -27.05 -11.42
CA LYS A 181 23.36 -27.36 -10.00
C LYS A 181 24.19 -26.46 -9.06
N TRP A 182 25.06 -25.61 -9.59
CA TRP A 182 25.92 -24.74 -8.78
C TRP A 182 25.49 -23.29 -8.68
N TYR A 183 24.40 -22.89 -9.31
CA TYR A 183 23.99 -21.49 -9.29
C TYR A 183 22.79 -21.28 -8.37
N SER A 184 22.97 -20.34 -7.45
CA SER A 184 21.90 -19.82 -6.60
C SER A 184 21.63 -18.37 -6.99
N CYS A 185 20.36 -18.00 -7.02
CA CYS A 185 19.94 -16.62 -7.17
C CYS A 185 19.37 -16.12 -5.83
N LEU A 186 19.90 -15.02 -5.34
CA LEU A 186 19.38 -14.27 -4.21
C LEU A 186 18.66 -13.03 -4.72
N ALA A 187 17.39 -12.88 -4.36
CA ALA A 187 16.63 -11.66 -4.56
C ALA A 187 16.50 -10.91 -3.24
N ASN A 188 16.79 -9.61 -3.24
CA ASN A 188 16.64 -8.75 -2.05
C ASN A 188 16.18 -7.35 -2.45
N ASN A 189 15.14 -6.82 -1.80
CA ASN A 189 14.64 -5.45 -2.07
C ASN A 189 14.63 -4.54 -0.83
N GLY A 190 15.39 -4.88 0.22
CA GLY A 190 15.44 -4.15 1.48
C GLY A 190 14.28 -4.40 2.44
N ILE A 191 13.20 -5.04 1.98
CA ILE A 191 12.09 -5.50 2.84
C ILE A 191 12.32 -6.94 3.29
N GLY A 192 12.87 -7.75 2.41
CA GLY A 192 13.24 -9.13 2.69
C GLY A 192 14.01 -9.73 1.54
N GLU A 193 14.23 -11.02 1.62
CA GLU A 193 14.98 -11.78 0.63
C GLU A 193 14.36 -13.14 0.35
N GLU A 194 14.58 -13.63 -0.87
CA GLU A 194 14.23 -14.99 -1.25
C GLU A 194 15.38 -15.55 -2.08
N ARG A 195 15.74 -16.80 -1.79
CA ARG A 195 16.79 -17.52 -2.49
C ARG A 195 16.19 -18.72 -3.20
N ASN A 196 16.55 -18.87 -4.47
CA ASN A 196 16.27 -20.09 -5.19
C ASN A 196 17.57 -20.65 -5.78
N SER A 197 17.64 -21.97 -5.91
CA SER A 197 18.76 -22.69 -6.50
C SER A 197 18.19 -23.74 -7.44
N LEU A 198 18.86 -24.00 -8.55
CA LEU A 198 18.43 -25.09 -9.43
C LEU A 198 18.57 -26.43 -8.66
N PRO A 199 17.55 -27.30 -8.70
CA PRO A 199 17.59 -28.55 -7.94
C PRO A 199 18.80 -29.39 -8.34
N HIS A 200 19.52 -29.90 -7.34
CA HIS A 200 20.48 -30.98 -7.55
C HIS A 200 19.68 -32.19 -8.04
N GLY A 201 19.67 -32.42 -9.35
CA GLY A 201 18.95 -33.56 -9.94
C GLY A 201 19.28 -34.85 -9.20
N GLU A 202 18.21 -35.54 -8.80
CA GLU A 202 18.15 -36.94 -8.35
C GLU A 202 18.74 -37.91 -9.39
#